data_AF-A0A7X8WMS2-F1
#
_entry.id   AF-A0A7X8WMS2-F1
#
_cell.length_a   1.000
_cell.length_b   1.000
_cell.length_c   1.000
_cell.angle_alpha   90.00
_cell.angle_beta   90.00
_cell.angle_gamma   90.00
#
_symmetry.space_group_name_H-M   'P 1'
#
loop_
_entity.id
_entity.type
_entity.pdbx_description
1 polymer ?
#
loop_
_entity_poly.entity_id
_entity_poly.type
_entity_poly.pdbx_seq_one_letter_code
_entity_poly.pdbx_strand_id
1 'polypeptide(L)'
;MANLKERYANALLELSEEGGTLEKDLEQVVLVRDALEEANVQAFLLHPYIPDSAKHQLFQEAFLGKVTKHLMGFLYLLVRKNRESLI
;
A
#
# COMPACT_ATOMS: atom_id res chain seq x y z
N MET A 1 14.52 7.92 -16.34
CA MET A 1 13.10 8.19 -16.04
C MET A 1 12.73 7.35 -14.84
N ALA A 2 12.52 7.96 -13.67
CA ALA A 2 12.19 7.18 -12.48
C ALA A 2 10.91 6.37 -12.73
N ASN A 3 10.96 5.08 -12.41
CA ASN A 3 9.84 4.16 -12.61
C ASN A 3 8.67 4.62 -11.73
N LEU A 4 7.43 4.28 -12.10
CA LEU A 4 6.25 4.80 -11.38
C LEU A 4 6.26 4.42 -9.89
N LYS A 5 6.83 3.25 -9.55
CA LYS A 5 7.09 2.82 -8.17
C LYS A 5 8.02 3.78 -7.42
N GLU A 6 9.12 4.20 -8.04
CA GLU A 6 10.09 5.12 -7.43
C GLU A 6 9.49 6.51 -7.16
N ARG A 7 8.59 6.99 -8.03
CA ARG A 7 7.90 8.27 -7.81
C ARG A 7 7.00 8.24 -6.57
N TYR A 8 6.32 7.12 -6.34
CA TYR A 8 5.49 6.95 -5.15
C TYR A 8 6.32 6.73 -3.89
N ALA A 9 7.41 5.96 -3.99
CA ALA A 9 8.35 5.78 -2.89
C ALA A 9 8.96 7.11 -2.45
N ASN A 10 9.40 7.94 -3.40
CA ASN A 10 9.95 9.27 -3.09
C ASN A 10 8.92 10.20 -2.46
N ALA A 11 7.67 10.20 -2.95
CA ALA A 11 6.60 11.00 -2.36
C ALA A 11 6.26 10.58 -0.92
N LEU A 12 6.32 9.27 -0.61
CA LEU A 12 6.15 8.77 0.76
C LEU A 12 7.34 9.14 1.64
N LEU A 13 8.56 9.05 1.11
CA LEU A 13 9.79 9.41 1.81
C LEU A 13 9.78 10.90 2.19
N GLU A 14 9.54 11.79 1.22
CA GLU A 14 9.47 13.25 1.42
C GLU A 14 8.41 13.61 2.47
N LEU A 15 7.23 12.99 2.40
CA LEU A 15 6.15 13.22 3.38
C LEU A 15 6.54 12.79 4.80
N SER A 16 7.29 11.69 4.93
CA SER A 16 7.69 11.13 6.23
C SER A 16 8.88 11.88 6.84
N GLU A 17 9.78 12.40 5.99
CA GLU A 17 10.87 13.29 6.39
C GLU A 17 10.34 14.63 6.90
N GLU A 18 9.40 15.25 6.18
CA GLU A 18 8.76 16.50 6.60
C GLU A 18 7.97 16.36 7.91
N GLY A 19 7.39 15.19 8.16
CA GLY A 19 6.62 14.88 9.38
C GLY A 19 7.45 14.41 10.58
N GLY A 20 8.75 14.12 10.40
CA GLY A 20 9.60 13.49 11.43
C GLY A 20 9.15 12.08 11.82
N THR A 21 8.37 11.41 10.97
CA THR A 21 7.79 10.08 11.21
C THR A 21 8.44 8.98 10.37
N LEU A 22 9.53 9.29 9.67
CA LEU A 22 10.24 8.41 8.74
C LEU A 22 10.43 6.98 9.24
N GLU A 23 10.96 6.79 10.44
CA GLU A 23 11.24 5.45 10.98
C GLU A 23 9.94 4.64 11.18
N LYS A 24 8.91 5.28 11.73
CA LYS A 24 7.60 4.66 11.96
C LYS A 24 6.86 4.36 10.65
N ASP A 25 6.94 5.27 9.69
CA ASP A 25 6.32 5.08 8.39
C ASP A 25 7.06 3.99 7.60
N LEU A 26 8.38 3.89 7.72
CA LEU A 26 9.17 2.81 7.14
C LEU A 26 8.79 1.44 7.72
N GLU A 27 8.65 1.33 9.04
CA GLU A 27 8.18 0.09 9.70
C GLU A 27 6.81 -0.34 9.18
N GLN A 28 5.89 0.62 9.01
CA GLN A 28 4.56 0.34 8.47
C GLN A 28 4.59 -0.09 7.00
N VAL A 29 5.42 0.55 6.17
CA VAL A 29 5.59 0.17 4.77
C VAL A 29 6.17 -1.24 4.64
N VAL A 30 7.16 -1.59 5.47
CA VAL A 30 7.73 -2.95 5.54
C VAL A 30 6.66 -3.96 5.94
N LEU A 31 5.88 -3.67 6.98
CA LEU A 31 4.79 -4.54 7.42
C LEU A 31 3.75 -4.78 6.32
N VAL A 32 3.38 -3.72 5.60
CA VAL A 32 2.43 -3.82 4.48
C VAL A 32 3.03 -4.63 3.33
N ARG A 33 4.27 -4.37 2.94
CA ARG A 33 4.97 -5.14 1.91
C ARG A 33 4.97 -6.63 2.24
N ASP A 34 5.43 -6.98 3.43
CA ASP A 34 5.61 -8.39 3.83
C ASP A 34 4.26 -9.12 3.87
N ALA A 35 3.20 -8.46 4.35
CA ALA A 35 1.86 -9.02 4.38
C ALA A 35 1.23 -9.19 2.98
N LEU A 36 1.60 -8.32 2.02
CA LEU A 36 1.05 -8.34 0.67
C LEU A 36 1.91 -9.15 -0.30
N GLU A 37 3.16 -9.51 0.04
CA GLU A 37 4.05 -10.32 -0.80
C GLU A 37 3.64 -11.81 -0.85
N GLU A 38 2.80 -12.26 0.10
CA GLU A 38 2.26 -13.63 0.07
C GLU A 38 1.57 -13.94 -1.25
N ALA A 39 1.94 -15.07 -1.89
CA ALA A 39 1.47 -15.44 -3.23
C ALA A 39 -0.07 -15.48 -3.34
N ASN A 40 -0.73 -15.94 -2.28
CA ASN A 40 -2.19 -16.01 -2.15
C ASN A 40 -2.82 -14.62 -2.13
N VAL A 41 -2.19 -13.66 -1.44
CA VAL A 41 -2.63 -12.27 -1.36
C VAL A 41 -2.42 -11.56 -2.70
N GLN A 42 -1.26 -11.77 -3.34
CA GLN A 42 -0.99 -11.27 -4.70
C GLN A 42 -2.01 -11.81 -5.70
N ALA A 43 -2.29 -13.11 -5.67
CA ALA A 43 -3.29 -13.73 -6.55
C ALA A 43 -4.69 -13.13 -6.34
N PHE A 44 -5.07 -12.82 -5.09
CA PHE A 44 -6.32 -12.16 -4.77
C PHE A 44 -6.36 -10.70 -5.29
N LEU A 45 -5.31 -9.92 -5.04
CA LEU A 45 -5.23 -8.51 -5.44
C LEU A 45 -5.21 -8.33 -6.97
N LEU A 46 -4.56 -9.24 -7.69
CA LEU A 46 -4.43 -9.21 -9.14
C LEU A 46 -5.61 -9.86 -9.87
N HIS A 47 -6.55 -10.47 -9.15
CA HIS A 47 -7.67 -11.15 -9.77
C HIS A 47 -8.65 -10.14 -10.39
N PRO A 48 -8.95 -10.24 -11.69
CA PRO A 48 -9.74 -9.22 -12.41
C PRO A 48 -11.22 -9.19 -12.01
N TYR A 49 -11.75 -10.28 -11.44
CA TYR A 49 -13.15 -10.37 -11.02
C TYR A 49 -13.37 -10.07 -9.53
N ILE A 50 -12.31 -9.77 -8.77
CA ILE A 50 -12.46 -9.38 -7.37
C ILE A 50 -12.78 -7.87 -7.34
N PRO A 51 -13.92 -7.47 -6.75
CA PRO A 51 -14.31 -6.07 -6.71
C PRO A 51 -13.41 -5.26 -5.77
N ASP A 52 -13.22 -3.98 -6.09
CA ASP A 52 -12.45 -3.04 -5.27
C ASP A 52 -12.88 -3.03 -3.81
N SER A 53 -14.19 -3.19 -3.54
CA SER A 53 -14.74 -3.25 -2.18
C SER A 53 -14.17 -4.42 -1.36
N ALA A 54 -13.98 -5.59 -1.97
CA ALA A 54 -13.40 -6.75 -1.31
C ALA A 54 -11.90 -6.54 -1.04
N LYS A 55 -11.18 -5.89 -1.97
CA LYS A 55 -9.77 -5.51 -1.77
C LYS A 55 -9.64 -4.47 -0.65
N HIS A 56 -10.55 -3.49 -0.59
CA HIS A 56 -10.57 -2.52 0.49
C HIS A 56 -10.88 -3.16 1.84
N GLN A 57 -11.78 -4.15 1.90
CA GLN A 57 -12.05 -4.93 3.11
C GLN A 57 -10.81 -5.68 3.59
N LEU A 58 -10.08 -6.35 2.69
CA LEU A 58 -8.80 -6.99 3.02
C LEU A 58 -7.83 -6.01 3.70
N PHE A 59 -7.68 -4.81 3.14
CA PHE A 59 -6.79 -3.80 3.74
C PHE A 59 -7.29 -3.29 5.10
N GLN A 60 -8.60 -3.11 5.26
CA GLN A 60 -9.16 -2.75 6.56
C GLN A 60 -8.88 -3.84 7.59
N GLU A 61 -9.18 -5.09 7.29
CA GLU A 61 -8.97 -6.20 8.22
C GLU A 61 -7.49 -6.41 8.56
N ALA A 62 -6.60 -6.28 7.57
CA ALA A 62 -5.18 -6.50 7.76
C ALA A 62 -4.49 -5.34 8.52
N PHE A 63 -4.85 -4.10 8.21
CA PHE A 63 -4.03 -2.91 8.54
C PHE A 63 -4.76 -1.83 9.35
N LEU A 64 -6.06 -1.95 9.64
CA LEU A 64 -6.77 -0.96 10.45
C LEU A 64 -6.11 -0.78 11.82
N GLY A 65 -5.74 0.46 12.15
CA GLY A 65 -5.05 0.81 13.39
C GLY A 65 -3.56 0.43 13.45
N LYS A 66 -3.04 -0.31 12.46
CA LYS A 66 -1.60 -0.68 12.37
C LYS A 66 -0.81 0.27 11.47
N VAL A 67 -1.47 0.84 10.46
CA VAL A 67 -0.86 1.77 9.50
C VAL A 67 -1.46 3.17 9.59
N THR A 68 -0.70 4.18 9.18
CA THR A 68 -1.20 5.55 9.10
C THR A 68 -2.30 5.70 8.06
N LYS A 69 -3.12 6.73 8.23
CA LYS A 69 -4.22 7.05 7.29
C LYS A 69 -3.71 7.31 5.87
N HIS A 70 -2.51 7.90 5.73
CA HIS A 70 -1.91 8.19 4.44
C HIS A 70 -1.51 6.90 3.72
N LEU A 71 -0.90 5.93 4.42
CA LEU A 71 -0.54 4.64 3.84
C LEU A 71 -1.77 3.82 3.45
N MET A 72 -2.81 3.81 4.30
CA MET A 72 -4.10 3.20 3.95
C MET A 72 -4.73 3.86 2.72
N GLY A 73 -4.70 5.19 2.66
CA GLY A 73 -5.18 5.95 1.51
C GLY A 73 -4.41 5.64 0.22
N PHE A 74 -3.11 5.38 0.33
CA PHE A 74 -2.27 4.96 -0.79
C PHE A 74 -2.69 3.58 -1.33
N LEU A 75 -2.94 2.60 -0.46
CA LEU A 75 -3.44 1.28 -0.87
C LEU A 75 -4.79 1.37 -1.62
N TYR A 76 -5.73 2.16 -1.11
CA TYR A 76 -7.01 2.41 -1.79
C TYR A 76 -6.83 3.13 -3.12
N LEU A 77 -5.89 4.06 -3.21
CA LEU A 77 -5.59 4.77 -4.46
C LEU A 77 -5.05 3.80 -5.52
N LEU A 78 -4.20 2.84 -5.14
CA LEU A 78 -3.66 1.85 -6.07
C LEU A 78 -4.74 0.93 -6.62
N VAL A 79 -5.63 0.42 -5.76
CA VAL A 79 -6.80 -0.38 -6.19
C VAL A 79 -7.69 0.43 -7.13
N ARG A 80 -8.08 1.65 -6.73
CA ARG A 80 -8.94 2.53 -7.55
C ARG A 80 -8.32 2.86 -8.92
N LYS A 81 -6.99 2.80 -9.04
CA LYS A 81 -6.26 3.08 -10.29
C LYS A 81 -5.90 1.82 -11.08
N ASN A 82 -6.34 0.63 -10.65
CA ASN A 82 -5.95 -0.67 -11.22
C ASN A 82 -4.41 -0.84 -11.27
N ARG A 83 -3.74 -0.43 -10.18
CA ARG A 83 -2.28 -0.45 -10.02
C ARG A 83 -1.85 -1.37 -8.88
N GLU A 84 -2.64 -2.40 -8.59
CA GLU A 84 -2.36 -3.38 -7.54
C GLU A 84 -1.07 -4.16 -7.81
N SER A 85 -0.69 -4.33 -9.07
CA SER A 85 0.61 -4.92 -9.46
C SER A 85 1.84 -4.08 -9.08
N LEU A 86 1.61 -2.83 -8.65
CA LEU A 86 2.68 -1.98 -8.17
C LEU A 86 2.99 -2.15 -6.68
N ILE A 87 2.03 -2.73 -5.93
CA ILE A 87 2.16 -3.12 -4.53
C ILE A 87 3.17 -4.25 -4.44
#